data_AF-D3HN86-F1
#
_entry.id   AF-D3HN86-F1
#
_cell.length_a   1.000
_cell.length_b   1.000
_cell.length_c   1.000
_cell.angle_alpha   90.00
_cell.angle_beta   90.00
_cell.angle_gamma   90.00
#
_symmetry.space_group_name_H-M   'P 1'
#
loop_
_entity.id
_entity.type
_entity.pdbx_description
1 polymer ?
#
loop_
_entity_poly.entity_id
_entity_poly.type
_entity_poly.pdbx_seq_one_letter_code
_entity_poly.pdbx_strand_id
1 'polypeptide(L)'
;MPHLAIMPPEDVIRVVKPKIEDLQRITAMNTQIIVDTKYEINIGLKKLLKSGRINELRYEEELKQNKKELILRQKALNELEQQFQRIKQLQEEAKSETICFVIENDINIEELKKLIALTQINIDTTDDKNEKLFLCTLLQTAISCKNLLDEQRTLKTQKIPMLKSEKRYTSYLLEELKNFELNPSKSPLATDSYITKLDNPGLSNSASHEESIIELDALISQMDSMSTGFKEFINKFCNTINKEPIFALPESSMNNKVQDFKEQLKLIKTETEQKQSYANTR
;
A
#
# COMPACT_ATOMS: atom_id res chain seq x y z
N MET A 1 -25.49 9.44 10.09
CA MET A 1 -25.51 9.58 8.61
C MET A 1 -24.31 10.37 8.06
N PRO A 2 -23.69 9.89 6.97
CA PRO A 2 -22.67 10.64 6.26
C PRO A 2 -23.20 11.96 5.67
N HIS A 3 -22.39 13.01 5.68
CA HIS A 3 -22.80 14.32 5.16
C HIS A 3 -21.59 15.19 4.77
N LEU A 4 -21.87 16.37 4.20
CA LEU A 4 -20.86 17.38 3.87
C LEU A 4 -20.79 18.43 4.98
N ALA A 5 -19.59 18.81 5.37
CA ALA A 5 -19.34 19.88 6.33
C ALA A 5 -18.19 20.78 5.87
N ILE A 6 -18.08 21.95 6.50
CA ILE A 6 -16.94 22.86 6.31
C ILE A 6 -15.83 22.47 7.28
N MET A 7 -14.60 22.42 6.76
CA MET A 7 -13.38 22.17 7.51
C MET A 7 -12.49 23.43 7.46
N PRO A 8 -12.02 23.91 8.62
CA PRO A 8 -11.09 25.03 8.66
C PRO A 8 -9.69 24.61 8.15
N PRO A 9 -8.90 25.56 7.63
CA PRO A 9 -7.55 25.32 7.12
C PRO A 9 -6.66 24.46 8.03
N GLU A 10 -6.66 24.75 9.33
CA GLU A 10 -5.80 24.11 10.32
C GLU A 10 -6.14 22.62 10.49
N ASP A 11 -7.43 22.27 10.37
CA ASP A 11 -7.87 20.89 10.46
C ASP A 11 -7.56 20.11 9.17
N VAL A 12 -7.60 20.76 8.00
CA VAL A 12 -7.11 20.14 6.76
C VAL A 12 -5.64 19.77 6.90
N ILE A 13 -4.81 20.71 7.38
CA ILE A 13 -3.38 20.48 7.62
C ILE A 13 -3.18 19.32 8.60
N ARG A 14 -3.95 19.28 9.70
CA ARG A 14 -3.87 18.22 10.71
C ARG A 14 -4.18 16.83 10.14
N VAL A 15 -5.18 16.72 9.27
CA VAL A 15 -5.57 15.45 8.62
C VAL A 15 -4.57 15.02 7.54
N VAL A 16 -4.01 15.98 6.81
CA VAL A 16 -3.17 15.70 5.64
C VAL A 16 -1.70 15.48 6.00
N LYS A 17 -1.18 16.15 7.04
CA LYS A 17 0.23 16.05 7.45
C LYS A 17 0.72 14.60 7.69
N PRO A 18 0.05 13.77 8.53
CA PRO A 18 0.52 12.39 8.73
C PRO A 18 0.51 11.59 7.43
N LYS A 19 -0.48 11.82 6.55
CA LYS A 19 -0.55 11.16 5.24
C LYS A 19 0.63 11.51 4.34
N ILE A 20 1.15 12.74 4.41
CA ILE A 20 2.36 13.13 3.66
C ILE A 20 3.57 12.32 4.14
N GLU A 21 3.76 12.24 5.45
CA GLU A 21 4.90 11.52 6.05
C GLU A 21 4.86 10.03 5.69
N ASP A 22 3.67 9.43 5.73
CA ASP A 22 3.44 8.04 5.32
C ASP A 22 3.71 7.83 3.83
N LEU A 23 3.15 8.67 2.96
CA LEU A 23 3.40 8.58 1.52
C LEU A 23 4.88 8.77 1.18
N GLN A 24 5.61 9.64 1.89
CA GLN A 24 7.04 9.87 1.65
C GLN A 24 7.85 8.62 1.97
N ARG A 25 7.53 7.99 3.10
CA ARG A 25 8.15 6.73 3.53
C ARG A 25 7.88 5.62 2.52
N ILE A 26 6.63 5.46 2.08
CA ILE A 26 6.23 4.43 1.11
C ILE A 26 6.90 4.68 -0.24
N THR A 27 6.94 5.93 -0.72
CA THR A 27 7.63 6.29 -1.97
C THR A 27 9.11 5.99 -1.91
N ALA A 28 9.80 6.31 -0.81
CA ALA A 28 11.22 6.00 -0.66
C ALA A 28 11.47 4.48 -0.70
N MET A 29 10.66 3.71 0.04
CA MET A 29 10.74 2.24 0.03
C MET A 29 10.49 1.67 -1.37
N ASN A 30 9.42 2.10 -2.04
CA ASN A 30 9.07 1.64 -3.38
C ASN A 30 10.15 1.98 -4.41
N THR A 31 10.76 3.17 -4.29
CA THR A 31 11.90 3.59 -5.13
C THR A 31 13.10 2.66 -4.95
N GLN A 32 13.43 2.30 -3.70
CA GLN A 32 14.52 1.39 -3.43
C GLN A 32 14.26 0.00 -4.04
N ILE A 33 13.06 -0.53 -3.88
CA ILE A 33 12.67 -1.82 -4.49
C ILE A 33 12.84 -1.76 -6.01
N ILE A 34 12.38 -0.69 -6.67
CA ILE A 34 12.56 -0.52 -8.12
C ILE A 34 14.04 -0.55 -8.52
N VAL A 35 14.91 0.12 -7.76
CA VAL A 35 16.35 0.14 -8.02
C VAL A 35 16.94 -1.26 -7.88
N ASP A 36 16.60 -1.97 -6.81
CA ASP A 36 17.12 -3.32 -6.52
C ASP A 36 16.62 -4.34 -7.57
N THR A 37 15.33 -4.32 -7.90
CA THR A 37 14.75 -5.18 -8.94
C THR A 37 15.38 -4.90 -10.31
N LYS A 38 15.65 -3.62 -10.64
CA LYS A 38 16.38 -3.27 -11.87
C LYS A 38 17.81 -3.80 -11.85
N TYR A 39 18.50 -3.73 -10.71
CA TYR A 39 19.84 -4.30 -10.58
C TYR A 39 19.82 -5.82 -10.80
N GLU A 40 18.88 -6.53 -10.18
CA GLU A 40 18.75 -7.99 -10.30
C GLU A 40 18.49 -8.40 -11.75
N ILE A 41 17.56 -7.75 -12.44
CA ILE A 41 17.25 -8.01 -13.87
C ILE A 41 18.48 -7.78 -14.75
N ASN A 42 19.17 -6.66 -14.56
CA ASN A 42 20.20 -6.22 -15.50
C ASN A 42 21.56 -6.88 -15.25
N ILE A 43 21.88 -7.16 -13.99
CA ILE A 43 23.21 -7.53 -13.52
C ILE A 43 23.17 -8.77 -12.64
N GLY A 44 22.38 -8.76 -11.57
CA GLY A 44 22.40 -9.79 -10.51
C GLY A 44 22.19 -11.20 -11.03
N LEU A 45 21.05 -11.44 -11.69
CA LEU A 45 20.69 -12.74 -12.26
C LEU A 45 21.72 -13.24 -13.28
N LYS A 46 22.22 -12.35 -14.14
CA LYS A 46 23.24 -12.71 -15.15
C LYS A 46 24.55 -13.14 -14.51
N LYS A 47 24.98 -12.47 -13.43
CA LYS A 47 26.18 -12.86 -12.67
C LYS A 47 26.00 -14.23 -12.03
N LEU A 48 24.83 -14.47 -11.41
CA LEU A 48 24.52 -15.76 -10.78
C LEU A 48 24.54 -16.90 -11.80
N LEU A 49 23.93 -16.71 -12.97
CA LEU A 49 23.94 -17.69 -14.06
C LEU A 49 25.36 -17.98 -14.55
N LYS A 50 26.15 -16.92 -14.84
CA LYS A 50 27.55 -17.06 -15.29
C LYS A 50 28.44 -17.77 -14.27
N SER A 51 28.19 -17.54 -12.98
CA SER A 51 28.93 -18.19 -11.89
C SER A 51 28.48 -19.62 -11.60
N GLY A 52 27.46 -20.14 -12.29
CA GLY A 52 26.88 -21.46 -12.05
C GLY A 52 26.08 -21.58 -10.74
N ARG A 53 25.83 -20.48 -10.03
CA ARG A 53 25.06 -20.46 -8.78
C ARG A 53 23.55 -20.70 -8.99
N ILE A 54 23.06 -20.41 -10.20
CA ILE A 54 21.72 -20.74 -10.66
C ILE A 54 21.80 -21.40 -12.03
N ASN A 55 20.84 -22.27 -12.34
CA ASN A 55 20.68 -22.84 -13.67
C ASN A 55 19.82 -21.93 -14.57
N GLU A 56 19.77 -22.26 -15.85
CA GLU A 56 19.04 -21.48 -16.86
C GLU A 56 17.52 -21.42 -16.59
N LEU A 57 16.92 -22.54 -16.16
CA LEU A 57 15.49 -22.60 -15.84
C LEU A 57 15.14 -21.62 -14.70
N ARG A 58 15.91 -21.64 -13.61
CA ARG A 58 15.72 -20.73 -12.48
C ARG A 58 15.98 -19.28 -12.86
N TYR A 59 16.95 -19.02 -13.74
CA TYR A 59 17.21 -17.67 -14.25
C TYR A 59 15.98 -17.11 -14.99
N GLU A 60 15.34 -17.88 -15.87
CA GLU A 60 14.16 -17.44 -16.61
C GLU A 60 12.94 -17.20 -15.71
N GLU A 61 12.73 -18.05 -14.71
CA GLU A 61 11.67 -17.88 -13.71
C GLU A 61 11.85 -16.60 -12.88
N GLU A 62 13.03 -16.41 -12.30
CA GLU A 62 13.34 -15.21 -11.49
C GLU A 62 13.32 -13.94 -12.36
N LEU A 63 13.77 -14.01 -13.61
CA LEU A 63 13.69 -12.88 -14.56
C LEU A 63 12.24 -12.49 -14.86
N LYS A 64 11.37 -13.48 -15.09
CA LYS A 64 9.93 -13.25 -15.33
C LYS A 64 9.26 -12.64 -14.11
N GLN A 65 9.57 -13.13 -12.91
CA GLN A 65 9.05 -12.61 -11.65
C GLN A 65 9.50 -11.17 -11.40
N ASN A 66 10.80 -10.88 -11.52
CA ASN A 66 11.35 -9.55 -11.30
C ASN A 66 10.77 -8.53 -12.30
N LYS A 67 10.54 -8.92 -13.57
CA LYS A 67 9.86 -8.05 -14.55
C LYS A 67 8.44 -7.70 -14.14
N LYS A 68 7.68 -8.67 -13.61
CA LYS A 68 6.32 -8.43 -13.11
C LYS A 68 6.35 -7.50 -11.90
N GLU A 69 7.23 -7.75 -10.94
CA GLU A 69 7.38 -6.87 -9.77
C GLU A 69 7.72 -5.44 -10.20
N LEU A 70 8.66 -5.28 -11.12
CA LEU A 70 9.05 -3.96 -11.61
C LEU A 70 7.87 -3.16 -12.19
N ILE A 71 6.99 -3.81 -12.95
CA ILE A 71 5.78 -3.19 -13.52
C ILE A 71 4.82 -2.77 -12.39
N LEU A 72 4.57 -3.66 -11.43
CA LEU A 72 3.68 -3.38 -10.30
C LEU A 72 4.20 -2.22 -9.44
N ARG A 73 5.50 -2.20 -9.15
CA ARG A 73 6.13 -1.14 -8.37
C ARG A 73 6.08 0.21 -9.08
N GLN A 74 6.28 0.23 -10.40
CA GLN A 74 6.15 1.44 -11.20
C GLN A 74 4.72 1.97 -11.20
N LYS A 75 3.72 1.07 -11.31
CA LYS A 75 2.31 1.44 -11.20
C LYS A 75 2.01 2.05 -9.82
N ALA A 76 2.43 1.39 -8.75
CA ALA A 76 2.26 1.90 -7.38
C ALA A 76 2.95 3.26 -7.19
N LEU A 77 4.13 3.48 -7.77
CA LEU A 77 4.83 4.76 -7.69
C LEU A 77 4.01 5.89 -8.35
N ASN A 78 3.39 5.61 -9.50
CA ASN A 78 2.52 6.58 -10.17
C ASN A 78 1.27 6.90 -9.35
N GLU A 79 0.68 5.92 -8.69
CA GLU A 79 -0.48 6.10 -7.81
C GLU A 79 -0.12 6.94 -6.56
N LEU A 80 1.06 6.69 -5.96
CA LEU A 80 1.58 7.50 -4.85
C LEU A 80 1.80 8.96 -5.27
N GLU A 81 2.35 9.20 -6.46
CA GLU A 81 2.56 10.55 -6.99
C GLU A 81 1.22 11.28 -7.20
N GLN A 82 0.18 10.59 -7.70
CA GLN A 82 -1.16 11.17 -7.82
C GLN A 82 -1.74 11.57 -6.46
N GLN A 83 -1.56 10.73 -5.43
CA GLN A 83 -1.98 11.05 -4.07
C GLN A 83 -1.23 12.27 -3.51
N PHE A 84 0.07 12.38 -3.77
CA PHE A 84 0.85 13.56 -3.39
C PHE A 84 0.34 14.83 -4.07
N GLN A 85 0.03 14.77 -5.36
CA GLN A 85 -0.49 15.91 -6.11
C GLN A 85 -1.84 16.36 -5.56
N ARG A 86 -2.75 15.42 -5.28
CA ARG A 86 -4.04 15.71 -4.64
C ARG A 86 -3.86 16.39 -3.28
N ILE A 87 -2.95 15.88 -2.45
CA ILE A 87 -2.65 16.45 -1.14
C ILE A 87 -2.09 17.89 -1.25
N LYS A 88 -1.18 18.14 -2.19
CA LYS A 88 -0.65 19.49 -2.43
C LYS A 88 -1.77 20.44 -2.84
N GLN A 89 -2.65 20.01 -3.74
CA GLN A 89 -3.83 20.79 -4.14
C GLN A 89 -4.76 21.08 -2.96
N LEU A 90 -5.00 20.10 -2.09
CA LEU A 90 -5.78 20.30 -0.87
C LEU A 90 -5.13 21.36 0.03
N GLN A 91 -3.81 21.35 0.20
CA GLN A 91 -3.11 22.37 0.98
C GLN A 91 -3.18 23.77 0.34
N GLU A 92 -3.18 23.84 -0.99
CA GLU A 92 -3.34 25.11 -1.72
C GLU A 92 -4.76 25.67 -1.59
N GLU A 93 -5.79 24.83 -1.72
CA GLU A 93 -7.22 25.19 -1.58
C GLU A 93 -7.61 25.49 -0.13
N ALA A 94 -6.96 24.82 0.83
CA ALA A 94 -7.18 24.99 2.26
C ALA A 94 -6.76 26.36 2.81
N LYS A 95 -6.23 27.28 1.99
CA LYS A 95 -6.10 28.70 2.38
C LYS A 95 -7.46 29.37 2.64
N SER A 96 -8.56 28.70 2.28
CA SER A 96 -9.94 29.08 2.51
C SER A 96 -10.74 27.92 3.16
N GLU A 97 -12.05 28.10 3.33
CA GLU A 97 -12.94 27.02 3.77
C GLU A 97 -12.89 25.83 2.80
N THR A 98 -12.60 24.64 3.34
CA THR A 98 -12.55 23.38 2.56
C THR A 98 -13.78 22.55 2.87
N ILE A 99 -14.43 22.01 1.84
CA ILE A 99 -15.54 21.08 2.05
C ILE A 99 -14.94 19.72 2.41
N CYS A 100 -15.54 19.03 3.37
CA CYS A 100 -15.15 17.68 3.75
C CYS A 100 -16.37 16.76 3.79
N PHE A 101 -16.10 15.47 3.55
CA PHE A 101 -17.04 14.41 3.82
C PHE A 101 -16.87 13.92 5.25
N VAL A 102 -17.97 13.75 5.97
CA VAL A 102 -17.97 13.38 7.38
C VAL A 102 -18.61 12.00 7.55
N ILE A 103 -17.88 11.10 8.20
CA ILE A 103 -18.41 9.85 8.76
C ILE A 103 -18.48 10.07 10.27
N GLU A 104 -19.69 10.13 10.82
CA GLU A 104 -19.89 10.41 12.23
C GLU A 104 -19.50 9.23 13.13
N ASN A 105 -19.16 9.55 14.39
CA ASN A 105 -18.80 8.55 15.38
C ASN A 105 -19.95 7.61 15.78
N ASP A 106 -21.19 8.04 15.57
CA ASP A 106 -22.42 7.30 15.88
C ASP A 106 -23.04 6.63 14.64
N ILE A 107 -22.30 6.54 13.53
CA ILE A 107 -22.81 5.92 12.30
C ILE A 107 -23.24 4.46 12.55
N ASN A 108 -24.41 4.11 12.02
CA ASN A 108 -24.90 2.74 12.05
C ASN A 108 -24.05 1.85 11.11
N ILE A 109 -23.71 0.65 11.56
CA ILE A 109 -22.96 -0.34 10.75
C ILE A 109 -23.62 -0.62 9.40
N GLU A 110 -24.95 -0.66 9.33
CA GLU A 110 -25.68 -0.89 8.08
C GLU A 110 -25.61 0.32 7.13
N GLU A 111 -25.63 1.54 7.65
CA GLU A 111 -25.36 2.75 6.86
C GLU A 111 -23.94 2.74 6.30
N LEU A 112 -22.97 2.31 7.12
CA LEU A 112 -21.57 2.24 6.74
C LEU A 112 -21.30 1.17 5.67
N LYS A 113 -21.93 -0.01 5.76
CA LYS A 113 -21.85 -1.06 4.72
C LYS A 113 -22.41 -0.56 3.38
N LYS A 114 -23.54 0.14 3.39
CA LYS A 114 -24.11 0.75 2.18
C LYS A 114 -23.18 1.79 1.57
N LEU A 115 -22.58 2.65 2.39
CA LEU A 115 -21.58 3.62 1.94
C LEU A 115 -20.40 2.92 1.27
N ILE A 116 -19.87 1.85 1.87
CA ILE A 116 -18.78 1.05 1.31
C ILE A 116 -19.19 0.45 -0.05
N ALA A 117 -20.35 -0.20 -0.12
CA ALA A 117 -20.84 -0.83 -1.35
C ALA A 117 -21.06 0.16 -2.49
N LEU A 118 -21.73 1.29 -2.23
CA LEU A 118 -21.96 2.33 -3.23
C LEU A 118 -20.65 2.98 -3.70
N THR A 119 -19.74 3.25 -2.76
CA THR A 119 -18.42 3.81 -3.10
C THR A 119 -17.65 2.84 -4.02
N GLN A 120 -17.69 1.54 -3.76
CA GLN A 120 -17.04 0.53 -4.59
C GLN A 120 -17.65 0.46 -6.00
N ILE A 121 -18.98 0.49 -6.12
CA ILE A 121 -19.67 0.52 -7.42
C ILE A 121 -19.23 1.75 -8.23
N ASN A 122 -19.14 2.92 -7.59
CA ASN A 122 -18.73 4.15 -8.28
C ASN A 122 -17.25 4.12 -8.70
N ILE A 123 -16.37 3.47 -7.93
CA ILE A 123 -14.97 3.21 -8.31
C ILE A 123 -14.85 2.30 -9.53
N ASP A 124 -15.70 1.28 -9.61
CA ASP A 124 -15.68 0.27 -10.67
C ASP A 124 -16.29 0.80 -11.98
N THR A 125 -17.14 1.83 -11.91
CA THR A 125 -17.86 2.39 -13.06
C THR A 125 -17.31 3.72 -13.57
N THR A 126 -16.56 4.48 -12.77
CA THR A 126 -15.99 5.76 -13.21
C THR A 126 -14.70 5.60 -14.02
N ASP A 127 -14.62 6.34 -15.14
CA ASP A 127 -13.40 6.54 -15.93
C ASP A 127 -12.61 7.78 -15.48
N ASP A 128 -13.19 8.64 -14.62
CA ASP A 128 -12.53 9.83 -14.11
C ASP A 128 -11.50 9.45 -13.04
N LYS A 129 -10.21 9.61 -13.37
CA LYS A 129 -9.11 9.27 -12.47
C LYS A 129 -9.14 10.07 -11.17
N ASN A 130 -9.59 11.33 -11.19
CA ASN A 130 -9.65 12.16 -9.99
C ASN A 130 -10.81 11.74 -9.09
N GLU A 131 -11.96 11.41 -9.69
CA GLU A 131 -13.08 10.81 -8.96
C GLU A 131 -12.65 9.51 -8.29
N LYS A 132 -12.02 8.61 -9.06
CA LYS A 132 -11.54 7.33 -8.55
C LYS A 132 -10.56 7.50 -7.39
N LEU A 133 -9.63 8.46 -7.48
CA LEU A 133 -8.65 8.75 -6.43
C LEU A 133 -9.32 9.18 -5.11
N PHE A 134 -10.33 10.06 -5.21
CA PHE A 134 -11.11 10.50 -4.07
C PHE A 134 -11.94 9.36 -3.47
N LEU A 135 -12.69 8.64 -4.31
CA LEU A 135 -13.55 7.53 -3.86
C LEU A 135 -12.73 6.42 -3.21
N CYS A 136 -11.52 6.11 -3.70
CA CYS A 136 -10.62 5.18 -3.02
C CYS A 136 -10.24 5.65 -1.61
N THR A 137 -10.00 6.95 -1.42
CA THR A 137 -9.71 7.53 -0.09
C THR A 137 -10.93 7.40 0.84
N LEU A 138 -12.13 7.64 0.30
CA LEU A 138 -13.39 7.48 1.02
C LEU A 138 -13.62 6.02 1.42
N LEU A 139 -13.46 5.09 0.48
CA LEU A 139 -13.61 3.66 0.70
C LEU A 139 -12.67 3.16 1.80
N GLN A 140 -11.39 3.51 1.74
CA GLN A 140 -10.41 3.14 2.76
C GLN A 140 -10.80 3.65 4.15
N THR A 141 -11.27 4.91 4.23
CA THR A 141 -11.70 5.50 5.50
C THR A 141 -12.95 4.79 6.03
N ALA A 142 -13.92 4.49 5.16
CA ALA A 142 -15.15 3.80 5.53
C ALA A 142 -14.90 2.35 6.00
N ILE A 143 -14.04 1.61 5.31
CA ILE A 143 -13.63 0.25 5.72
C ILE A 143 -12.90 0.30 7.06
N SER A 144 -12.00 1.27 7.26
CA SER A 144 -11.33 1.45 8.55
C SER A 144 -12.34 1.70 9.68
N CYS A 145 -13.39 2.50 9.42
CA CYS A 145 -14.47 2.71 10.39
C CYS A 145 -15.23 1.41 10.67
N LYS A 146 -15.52 0.60 9.65
CA LYS A 146 -16.25 -0.67 9.79
C LYS A 146 -15.44 -1.63 10.66
N ASN A 147 -14.15 -1.76 10.39
CA ASN A 147 -13.27 -2.65 11.14
C ASN A 147 -13.19 -2.24 12.62
N LEU A 148 -13.16 -0.93 12.92
CA LEU A 148 -13.22 -0.45 14.30
C LEU A 148 -14.55 -0.83 14.99
N LEU A 149 -15.67 -0.75 14.28
CA LEU A 149 -16.98 -1.15 14.82
C LEU A 149 -17.08 -2.67 15.03
N ASP A 150 -16.58 -3.46 14.07
CA ASP A 150 -16.54 -4.94 14.17
C ASP A 150 -15.69 -5.39 15.36
N GLU A 151 -14.57 -4.69 15.62
CA GLU A 151 -13.69 -4.91 16.77
C GLU A 151 -14.23 -4.31 18.09
N GLN A 152 -15.45 -3.75 18.09
CA GLN A 152 -16.08 -3.07 19.25
C GLN A 152 -15.22 -1.94 19.84
N ARG A 153 -14.40 -1.29 19.00
CA ARG A 153 -13.58 -0.14 19.39
C ARG A 153 -14.35 1.16 19.22
N THR A 154 -13.98 2.16 20.03
CA THR A 154 -14.61 3.49 19.95
C THR A 154 -14.27 4.17 18.62
N LEU A 155 -15.29 4.46 17.82
CA LEU A 155 -15.16 5.25 16.61
C LEU A 155 -15.07 6.75 16.96
N LYS A 156 -14.19 7.47 16.27
CA LYS A 156 -14.15 8.94 16.27
C LYS A 156 -14.68 9.44 14.93
N THR A 157 -15.33 10.59 14.92
CA THR A 157 -15.79 11.24 13.68
C THR A 157 -14.61 11.39 12.73
N GLN A 158 -14.73 10.79 11.54
CA GLN A 158 -13.74 10.90 10.48
C GLN A 158 -14.14 12.00 9.53
N LYS A 159 -13.21 12.89 9.22
CA LYS A 159 -13.40 13.96 8.25
C LYS A 159 -12.41 13.79 7.10
N ILE A 160 -12.94 13.74 5.89
CA ILE A 160 -12.17 13.49 4.67
C ILE A 160 -12.19 14.79 3.85
N PRO A 161 -11.07 15.54 3.78
CA PRO A 161 -11.02 16.78 3.04
C PRO A 161 -11.14 16.53 1.53
N MET A 162 -11.83 17.43 0.86
CA MET A 162 -12.17 17.31 -0.56
C MET A 162 -11.71 18.53 -1.34
N LEU A 163 -11.25 18.29 -2.58
CA LEU A 163 -11.06 19.35 -3.56
C LEU A 163 -12.42 19.88 -4.00
N LYS A 164 -12.49 21.15 -4.42
CA LYS A 164 -13.72 21.74 -4.95
C LYS A 164 -14.31 20.95 -6.12
N SER A 165 -13.44 20.38 -6.96
CA SER A 165 -13.82 19.52 -8.10
C SER A 165 -14.49 18.22 -7.67
N GLU A 166 -14.20 17.73 -6.47
CA GLU A 166 -14.69 16.45 -5.95
C GLU A 166 -16.10 16.54 -5.35
N LYS A 167 -16.57 17.76 -5.05
CA LYS A 167 -17.89 18.00 -4.44
C LYS A 167 -19.03 17.31 -5.19
N ARG A 168 -18.98 17.32 -6.52
CA ARG A 168 -20.03 16.75 -7.37
C ARG A 168 -20.21 15.24 -7.14
N TYR A 169 -19.11 14.50 -7.01
CA TYR A 169 -19.11 13.05 -6.83
C TYR A 169 -19.76 12.68 -5.50
N THR A 170 -19.44 13.46 -4.47
CA THR A 170 -19.91 13.21 -3.11
C THR A 170 -21.35 13.61 -2.92
N SER A 171 -21.80 14.68 -3.58
CA SER A 171 -23.23 15.03 -3.62
C SER A 171 -24.05 13.90 -4.25
N TYR A 172 -23.59 13.34 -5.37
CA TYR A 172 -24.24 12.19 -6.01
C TYR A 172 -24.30 10.97 -5.08
N LEU A 173 -23.18 10.59 -4.48
CA LEU A 173 -23.11 9.46 -3.54
C LEU A 173 -24.07 9.63 -2.34
N LEU A 174 -24.18 10.83 -1.78
CA LEU A 174 -25.10 11.12 -0.67
C LEU A 174 -26.57 11.06 -1.09
N GLU A 175 -26.89 11.48 -2.31
CA GLU A 175 -28.24 11.32 -2.88
C GLU A 175 -28.59 9.85 -3.07
N GLU A 176 -27.66 9.04 -3.60
CA GLU A 176 -27.84 7.60 -3.74
C GLU A 176 -28.06 6.91 -2.39
N LEU A 177 -27.28 7.27 -1.36
CA LEU A 177 -27.45 6.77 0.00
C LEU A 177 -28.85 7.07 0.55
N LYS A 178 -29.33 8.30 0.42
CA LYS A 178 -30.68 8.69 0.86
C LYS A 178 -31.77 7.95 0.08
N ASN A 179 -31.59 7.79 -1.23
CA ASN A 179 -32.54 7.06 -2.06
C ASN A 179 -32.62 5.58 -1.70
N PHE A 180 -31.50 4.98 -1.28
CA PHE A 180 -31.43 3.61 -0.79
C PHE A 180 -32.23 3.40 0.50
N GLU A 181 -32.25 4.40 1.40
CA GLU A 181 -33.07 4.37 2.62
C GLU A 181 -34.56 4.53 2.33
N LEU A 182 -34.90 5.40 1.38
CA LEU A 182 -36.29 5.70 1.04
C LEU A 182 -36.96 4.61 0.20
N ASN A 183 -36.20 3.87 -0.62
CA ASN A 183 -36.72 2.80 -1.49
C ASN A 183 -35.78 1.59 -1.56
N PRO A 184 -35.77 0.71 -0.54
CA PRO A 184 -34.87 -0.46 -0.49
C PRO A 184 -35.04 -1.42 -1.67
N SER A 185 -36.26 -1.50 -2.25
CA SER A 185 -36.60 -2.34 -3.39
C SER A 185 -36.03 -1.87 -4.73
N LYS A 186 -35.47 -0.66 -4.79
CA LYS A 186 -34.73 -0.13 -5.95
C LYS A 186 -33.22 -0.25 -5.80
N SER A 187 -32.74 -0.95 -4.77
CA SER A 187 -31.33 -1.32 -4.64
C SER A 187 -30.84 -1.98 -5.93
N PRO A 188 -29.76 -1.47 -6.56
CA PRO A 188 -29.10 -2.21 -7.63
C PRO A 188 -28.73 -3.61 -7.11
N LEU A 189 -29.03 -4.66 -7.88
CA LEU A 189 -28.61 -6.05 -7.59
C LEU A 189 -27.09 -6.17 -7.28
N ALA A 190 -26.28 -5.24 -7.79
CA ALA A 190 -24.86 -5.15 -7.49
C ALA A 190 -24.58 -4.84 -6.01
N THR A 191 -25.33 -3.92 -5.40
CA THR A 191 -25.13 -3.48 -4.00
C THR A 191 -25.31 -4.61 -3.01
N ASP A 192 -26.35 -5.43 -3.18
CA ASP A 192 -26.65 -6.56 -2.30
C ASP A 192 -25.54 -7.64 -2.37
N SER A 193 -24.93 -7.81 -3.55
CA SER A 193 -23.77 -8.70 -3.73
C SER A 193 -22.54 -8.20 -2.96
N TYR A 194 -22.26 -6.89 -3.00
CA TYR A 194 -21.16 -6.30 -2.22
C TYR A 194 -21.42 -6.38 -0.71
N ILE A 195 -22.65 -6.10 -0.25
CA ILE A 195 -23.01 -6.19 1.18
C ILE A 195 -22.86 -7.64 1.68
N THR A 196 -23.31 -8.63 0.89
CA THR A 196 -23.16 -10.05 1.25
C THR A 196 -21.69 -10.46 1.36
N LYS A 197 -20.79 -9.90 0.53
CA LYS A 197 -19.33 -10.11 0.64
C LYS A 197 -18.74 -9.47 1.90
N LEU A 198 -19.29 -8.34 2.35
CA LEU A 198 -18.84 -7.67 3.57
C LEU A 198 -19.24 -8.44 4.85
N ASP A 199 -20.34 -9.19 4.80
CA ASP A 199 -20.87 -9.95 5.94
C ASP A 199 -20.27 -11.35 6.10
N ASN A 200 -19.71 -11.92 5.03
CA ASN A 200 -19.15 -13.27 5.03
C ASN A 200 -17.67 -13.27 4.58
N PRO A 201 -16.74 -12.86 5.47
CA PRO A 201 -15.30 -12.92 5.16
C PRO A 201 -14.79 -14.36 4.95
N GLY A 202 -15.53 -15.38 5.41
CA GLY A 202 -15.17 -16.80 5.33
C GLY A 202 -15.36 -17.49 3.96
N LEU A 203 -15.82 -16.78 2.93
CA LEU A 203 -15.85 -17.28 1.54
C LEU A 203 -14.66 -16.80 0.68
N SER A 204 -13.78 -15.98 1.25
CA SER A 204 -12.46 -15.65 0.72
C SER A 204 -11.40 -16.28 1.60
N ASN A 205 -10.47 -17.02 0.97
CA ASN A 205 -9.42 -17.76 1.65
C ASN A 205 -8.64 -16.90 2.68
N SER A 206 -8.37 -17.55 3.81
CA SER A 206 -7.55 -17.13 4.95
C SER A 206 -6.40 -16.16 4.66
N ALA A 207 -6.45 -14.96 5.25
CA ALA A 207 -5.41 -14.40 6.12
C ALA A 207 -5.89 -13.06 6.68
N SER A 208 -6.24 -13.04 7.97
CA SER A 208 -6.51 -11.85 8.76
C SER A 208 -5.23 -11.02 8.96
N HIS A 209 -5.14 -9.89 8.26
CA HIS A 209 -4.53 -8.62 8.71
C HIS A 209 -4.73 -7.57 7.61
N GLU A 210 -5.81 -6.79 7.74
CA GLU A 210 -6.21 -5.76 6.77
C GLU A 210 -5.48 -4.44 7.04
N GLU A 211 -4.25 -4.34 6.54
CA GLU A 211 -3.64 -3.06 6.14
C GLU A 211 -4.13 -2.70 4.71
N SER A 212 -4.14 -1.42 4.37
CA SER A 212 -4.88 -0.76 3.27
C SER A 212 -5.09 -1.59 2.01
N ILE A 213 -6.26 -1.57 1.35
CA ILE A 213 -6.52 -2.36 0.11
C ILE A 213 -5.53 -2.04 -1.06
N ILE A 214 -4.86 -0.88 -1.05
CA ILE A 214 -3.76 -0.55 -1.98
C ILE A 214 -2.42 -1.11 -1.48
N GLU A 215 -2.24 -1.19 -0.17
CA GLU A 215 -1.10 -1.83 0.48
C GLU A 215 -1.22 -3.35 0.39
N LEU A 216 -2.37 -3.99 0.64
CA LEU A 216 -2.57 -5.44 0.69
C LEU A 216 -2.35 -6.14 -0.65
N ASP A 217 -2.84 -5.61 -1.78
CA ASP A 217 -2.50 -6.19 -3.09
C ASP A 217 -1.01 -5.97 -3.41
N ALA A 218 -0.40 -4.88 -2.91
CA ALA A 218 1.03 -4.66 -3.01
C ALA A 218 1.84 -5.46 -1.97
N LEU A 219 1.25 -5.88 -0.84
CA LEU A 219 1.87 -6.55 0.31
C LEU A 219 1.74 -8.07 0.19
N ILE A 220 0.60 -8.58 -0.28
CA ILE A 220 0.40 -9.97 -0.71
C ILE A 220 1.25 -10.22 -1.96
N SER A 221 1.27 -9.27 -2.90
CA SER A 221 2.27 -9.30 -3.97
C SER A 221 3.69 -9.17 -3.42
N GLN A 222 3.99 -8.40 -2.36
CA GLN A 222 5.32 -8.45 -1.69
C GLN A 222 5.61 -9.83 -1.08
N MET A 223 4.70 -10.41 -0.30
CA MET A 223 4.94 -11.65 0.43
C MET A 223 5.13 -12.86 -0.49
N ASP A 224 4.35 -12.92 -1.57
CA ASP A 224 4.43 -13.99 -2.57
C ASP A 224 5.45 -13.73 -3.68
N SER A 225 5.80 -12.46 -3.98
CA SER A 225 6.78 -12.11 -5.04
C SER A 225 8.18 -11.73 -4.55
N MET A 226 8.42 -11.66 -3.24
CA MET A 226 9.78 -11.45 -2.72
C MET A 226 10.71 -12.57 -3.15
N SER A 227 11.80 -12.18 -3.82
CA SER A 227 12.87 -13.11 -4.21
C SER A 227 13.45 -13.79 -2.96
N THR A 228 13.96 -15.01 -3.15
CA THR A 228 14.65 -15.76 -2.09
C THR A 228 15.77 -14.93 -1.44
N GLY A 229 16.43 -14.06 -2.22
CA GLY A 229 17.47 -13.14 -1.73
C GLY A 229 16.95 -12.07 -0.77
N PHE A 230 15.75 -11.51 -1.01
CA PHE A 230 15.15 -10.54 -0.10
C PHE A 230 14.67 -11.20 1.21
N LYS A 231 14.11 -12.41 1.10
CA LYS A 231 13.73 -13.23 2.27
C LYS A 231 14.95 -13.59 3.13
N GLU A 232 16.08 -13.94 2.51
CA GLU A 232 17.37 -14.15 3.20
C GLU A 232 17.90 -12.88 3.88
N PHE A 233 17.76 -11.71 3.25
CA PHE A 233 18.20 -10.42 3.81
C PHE A 233 17.40 -10.03 5.05
N ILE A 234 16.07 -10.14 5.02
CA ILE A 234 15.22 -9.82 6.18
C ILE A 234 15.47 -10.79 7.33
N ASN A 235 15.62 -12.08 7.06
CA ASN A 235 15.99 -13.05 8.09
C ASN A 235 17.37 -12.78 8.71
N LYS A 236 18.36 -12.36 7.90
CA LYS A 236 19.66 -11.91 8.41
C LYS A 236 19.55 -10.67 9.30
N PHE A 237 18.70 -9.72 8.93
CA PHE A 237 18.46 -8.54 9.75
C PHE A 237 17.83 -8.93 11.10
N CYS A 238 16.81 -9.80 11.09
CA CYS A 238 16.16 -10.33 12.30
C CYS A 238 17.17 -11.03 13.23
N ASN A 239 18.02 -11.91 12.68
CA ASN A 239 19.08 -12.57 13.45
C ASN A 239 20.10 -11.58 14.04
N THR A 240 20.39 -10.48 13.34
CA THR A 240 21.33 -9.45 13.81
C THR A 240 20.77 -8.66 15.00
N ILE A 241 19.45 -8.56 15.10
CA ILE A 241 18.74 -7.88 16.21
C ILE A 241 18.12 -8.87 17.23
N ASN A 242 18.56 -10.13 17.23
CA ASN A 242 18.04 -11.22 18.09
C ASN A 242 16.51 -11.39 18.03
N LYS A 243 15.91 -11.25 16.85
CA LYS A 243 14.51 -11.60 16.59
C LYS A 243 14.42 -12.85 15.72
N GLU A 244 13.36 -13.62 15.91
CA GLU A 244 13.11 -14.81 15.10
C GLU A 244 12.95 -14.46 13.61
N PRO A 245 13.46 -15.32 12.71
CA PRO A 245 13.34 -15.11 11.27
C PRO A 245 11.87 -15.16 10.83
N ILE A 246 11.49 -14.18 10.00
CA ILE A 246 10.10 -13.96 9.57
C ILE A 246 9.72 -14.91 8.42
N PHE A 247 10.69 -15.37 7.63
CA PHE A 247 10.44 -16.23 6.48
C PHE A 247 11.00 -17.64 6.67
N ALA A 248 10.17 -18.66 6.46
CA ALA A 248 10.64 -20.04 6.36
C ALA A 248 11.35 -20.27 5.02
N LEU A 249 12.66 -20.53 5.06
CA LEU A 249 13.47 -20.85 3.88
C LEU A 249 13.83 -22.34 3.87
N PRO A 250 13.90 -23.00 2.70
CA PRO A 250 14.35 -24.38 2.61
C PRO A 250 15.78 -24.53 3.15
N GLU A 251 16.00 -25.59 3.95
CA GLU A 251 17.24 -25.85 4.72
C GLU A 251 18.51 -25.91 3.85
N SER A 252 18.39 -26.09 2.54
CA SER A 252 19.50 -26.09 1.58
C SER A 252 20.19 -24.71 1.42
N SER A 253 19.61 -23.62 1.94
CA SER A 253 20.18 -22.27 1.84
C SER A 253 21.11 -21.87 3.02
N MET A 254 21.04 -22.59 4.14
CA MET A 254 21.66 -22.13 5.40
C MET A 254 23.16 -22.45 5.54
N ASN A 255 23.68 -23.52 4.92
CA ASN A 255 25.00 -24.04 5.31
C ASN A 255 26.20 -23.59 4.46
N ASN A 256 26.02 -23.12 3.23
CA ASN A 256 27.19 -22.83 2.35
C ASN A 256 27.49 -21.34 2.13
N LYS A 257 26.62 -20.42 2.56
CA LYS A 257 26.80 -18.96 2.33
C LYS A 257 27.50 -18.21 3.47
N VAL A 258 27.61 -18.80 4.67
CA VAL A 258 28.20 -18.15 5.86
C VAL A 258 29.73 -18.06 5.76
N GLN A 259 30.39 -19.06 5.16
CA GLN A 259 31.84 -19.01 4.87
C GLN A 259 32.16 -17.98 3.77
N ASP A 260 31.36 -17.99 2.70
CA ASP A 260 31.57 -17.13 1.53
C ASP A 260 31.44 -15.63 1.87
N PHE A 261 30.51 -15.26 2.76
CA PHE A 261 30.32 -13.86 3.16
C PHE A 261 31.39 -13.38 4.15
N LYS A 262 31.90 -14.27 5.02
CA LYS A 262 33.00 -13.96 5.94
C LYS A 262 34.33 -13.79 5.20
N GLU A 263 34.53 -14.54 4.12
CA GLU A 263 35.66 -14.35 3.21
C GLU A 263 35.53 -13.07 2.37
N GLN A 264 34.34 -12.75 1.87
CA GLN A 264 34.09 -11.49 1.16
C GLN A 264 34.26 -10.25 2.05
N LEU A 265 33.83 -10.31 3.32
CA LEU A 265 34.09 -9.23 4.29
C LEU A 265 35.58 -9.11 4.65
N LYS A 266 36.32 -10.22 4.72
CA LYS A 266 37.78 -10.19 4.85
C LYS A 266 38.43 -9.51 3.64
N LEU A 267 38.05 -9.90 2.42
CA LEU A 267 38.56 -9.31 1.18
C LEU A 267 38.33 -7.79 1.12
N ILE A 268 37.11 -7.33 1.45
CA ILE A 268 36.78 -5.90 1.48
C ILE A 268 37.60 -5.16 2.54
N LYS A 269 37.79 -5.76 3.72
CA LYS A 269 38.60 -5.14 4.79
C LYS A 269 40.06 -4.98 4.37
N THR A 270 40.65 -6.00 3.74
CA THR A 270 42.04 -5.95 3.24
C THR A 270 42.24 -4.93 2.11
N GLU A 271 41.27 -4.79 1.20
CA GLU A 271 41.31 -3.77 0.14
C GLU A 271 41.16 -2.33 0.66
N THR A 272 40.40 -2.15 1.75
CA THR A 272 40.19 -0.83 2.36
C THR A 272 41.42 -0.39 3.15
N GLU A 273 42.11 -1.31 3.82
CA GLU A 273 43.36 -1.06 4.55
C GLU A 273 44.54 -0.78 3.60
N GLN A 274 44.62 -1.45 2.44
CA GLN A 274 45.61 -1.13 1.41
C GLN A 274 45.39 0.26 0.79
N LYS A 275 44.15 0.65 0.49
CA LYS A 275 43.86 1.98 -0.06
C LYS A 275 44.18 3.12 0.90
N GLN A 276 44.10 2.90 2.21
CA GLN A 276 44.50 3.89 3.21
C GLN A 276 46.03 4.02 3.37
N SER A 277 46.82 2.96 3.16
CA SER A 277 48.28 3.08 3.22
C SER A 277 48.86 3.84 2.01
N TYR A 278 48.28 3.66 0.81
CA TYR A 278 48.68 4.41 -0.38
C TYR A 278 48.25 5.89 -0.35
N ALA A 279 47.23 6.25 0.43
CA ALA A 279 46.77 7.63 0.56
C ALA A 279 47.62 8.47 1.55
N ASN A 280 48.41 7.84 2.42
CA ASN A 280 49.22 8.51 3.45
C ASN A 280 50.72 8.60 3.11
N THR A 281 51.13 8.32 1.87
CA THR A 281 52.54 8.40 1.44
C THR A 281 52.79 9.49 0.38
N ARG A 282 52.26 10.70 0.61
CA ARG A 282 52.67 11.92 -0.08
C ARG A 282 52.84 13.07 0.88
#